data_AF-A0A940UZS8-F1
#
_entry.id   AF-A0A940UZS8-F1
#
_cell.length_a   1.000
_cell.length_b   1.000
_cell.length_c   1.000
_cell.angle_alpha   90.00
_cell.angle_beta   90.00
_cell.angle_gamma   90.00
#
_symmetry.space_group_name_H-M   'P 1'
#
loop_
_entity.id
_entity.type
_entity.pdbx_description
1 polymer ?
#
loop_
_entity_poly.entity_id
_entity_poly.type
_entity_poly.pdbx_seq_one_letter_code
_entity_poly.pdbx_strand_id
1 'polypeptide(L)'
;MVGARHPNAYVDYYILDLLAREDVTDNGLVPERIAIESLWQLFENEKLSLVTSVDEMELDFVIHMNNGGLCVTDTFQITDNIDTFEKWPESDRLDTAHWRSIVDLYDQLEIISGHEDMVGEHAHPRLYEHVASVMGNGPKTPADHSGPYGGHDLETAILRDCAAALHTVYDIKVWADMKHIQYDLNWLVLKNVLPKYHHHPDLKGPQSEACKRLLGLLNRVVNIGKKSCPRLPLEDRHIGFILDIVRKKYCQEEIERHISHISHALVSNVDYHLTIDAKLAEKFAERKIKLESLLGEGPIRLEVILPSELIKRLRP
;
A
#
# COMPACT_ATOMS: atom_id res chain seq x y z
N MET A 1 21.08 -4.33 -36.98
CA MET A 1 20.41 -3.09 -36.49
C MET A 1 19.83 -3.43 -35.14
N VAL A 2 20.44 -2.96 -34.05
CA VAL A 2 19.85 -3.07 -32.72
C VAL A 2 18.73 -2.04 -32.71
N GLY A 3 17.47 -2.48 -32.69
CA GLY A 3 16.32 -1.57 -32.60
C GLY A 3 16.50 -0.67 -31.38
N ALA A 4 16.22 0.63 -31.53
CA ALA A 4 16.26 1.53 -30.39
C ALA A 4 15.30 1.00 -29.33
N ARG A 5 15.81 0.65 -28.14
CA ARG A 5 14.99 0.23 -27.01
C ARG A 5 14.10 1.41 -26.63
N HIS A 6 12.79 1.20 -26.64
CA HIS A 6 11.83 2.18 -26.13
C HIS A 6 12.13 2.43 -24.65
N PRO A 7 12.06 3.69 -24.18
CA PRO A 7 12.21 3.97 -22.75
C PRO A 7 11.13 3.21 -21.97
N ASN A 8 11.47 2.76 -20.76
CA ASN A 8 10.50 2.15 -19.86
C ASN A 8 10.42 2.91 -18.53
N ALA A 9 9.20 3.00 -17.98
CA ALA A 9 8.93 3.70 -16.74
C ALA A 9 8.16 2.80 -15.78
N TYR A 10 8.67 2.66 -14.56
CA TYR A 10 8.06 1.91 -13.48
C TYR A 10 6.90 2.71 -12.88
N VAL A 11 5.76 2.05 -12.73
CA VAL A 11 4.53 2.58 -12.16
C VAL A 11 4.24 1.83 -10.85
N ASP A 12 4.09 2.58 -9.76
CA ASP A 12 3.64 2.08 -8.45
C ASP A 12 2.18 2.46 -8.16
N TYR A 13 1.67 2.07 -6.99
CA TYR A 13 0.30 2.38 -6.58
C TYR A 13 -0.01 3.88 -6.61
N TYR A 14 0.92 4.75 -6.21
CA TYR A 14 0.66 6.19 -6.09
C TYR A 14 0.41 6.85 -7.44
N ILE A 15 1.07 6.37 -8.49
CA ILE A 15 0.83 6.81 -9.87
C ILE A 15 -0.57 6.39 -10.34
N LEU A 16 -0.96 5.13 -10.08
CA LEU A 16 -2.28 4.62 -10.42
C LEU A 16 -3.39 5.36 -9.66
N ASP A 17 -3.19 5.56 -8.36
CA ASP A 17 -4.09 6.28 -7.47
C ASP A 17 -4.30 7.72 -7.98
N LEU A 18 -3.24 8.46 -8.30
CA LEU A 18 -3.37 9.82 -8.81
C LEU A 18 -4.10 9.87 -10.17
N LEU A 19 -3.86 8.91 -11.06
CA LEU A 19 -4.52 8.83 -12.36
C LEU A 19 -6.02 8.48 -12.23
N ALA A 20 -6.37 7.60 -11.28
CA ALA A 20 -7.73 7.14 -11.05
C ALA A 20 -8.63 8.14 -10.30
N ARG A 21 -8.08 9.25 -9.79
CA ARG A 21 -8.86 10.27 -9.07
C ARG A 21 -9.71 11.09 -10.04
N GLU A 22 -11.02 11.18 -9.79
CA GLU A 22 -11.89 12.08 -10.55
C GLU A 22 -11.50 13.55 -10.32
N ASP A 23 -11.28 13.93 -9.06
CA ASP A 23 -10.87 15.27 -8.64
C ASP A 23 -9.56 15.25 -7.82
N VAL A 24 -8.69 16.22 -8.07
CA VAL A 24 -7.43 16.40 -7.32
C VAL A 24 -7.55 17.67 -6.48
N THR A 25 -7.64 17.50 -5.16
CA THR A 25 -7.76 18.60 -4.21
C THR A 25 -6.45 19.34 -3.93
N ASP A 26 -5.32 18.66 -4.10
CA ASP A 26 -3.99 19.26 -4.03
C ASP A 26 -3.57 19.85 -5.37
N ASN A 27 -3.61 21.18 -5.49
CA ASN A 27 -3.19 21.90 -6.69
C ASN A 27 -1.75 21.58 -7.14
N GLY A 28 -0.88 21.13 -6.22
CA GLY A 28 0.48 20.70 -6.54
C GLY A 28 0.55 19.40 -7.35
N LEU A 29 -0.47 18.53 -7.23
CA LEU A 29 -0.53 17.24 -7.93
C LEU A 29 -1.26 17.33 -9.29
N VAL A 30 -1.97 18.43 -9.57
CA VAL A 30 -2.67 18.63 -10.85
C VAL A 30 -1.73 18.53 -12.06
N PRO A 31 -0.53 19.18 -12.07
CA PRO A 31 0.42 19.03 -13.17
C PRO A 31 0.89 17.59 -13.35
N GLU A 32 1.09 16.86 -12.26
CA GLU A 32 1.54 15.47 -12.30
C GLU A 32 0.47 14.55 -12.86
N ARG A 33 -0.81 14.72 -12.48
CA ARG A 33 -1.92 13.96 -13.07
C ARG A 33 -2.00 14.16 -14.59
N ILE A 34 -1.96 15.41 -15.06
CA ILE A 34 -1.99 15.73 -16.51
C ILE A 34 -0.79 15.10 -17.24
N ALA A 35 0.37 15.08 -16.58
CA ALA A 35 1.56 14.44 -17.13
C ALA A 35 1.42 12.91 -17.17
N ILE A 36 0.85 12.28 -16.14
CA ILE A 36 0.58 10.83 -16.14
C ILE A 36 -0.39 10.48 -17.28
N GLU A 37 -1.49 11.22 -17.46
CA GLU A 37 -2.41 11.03 -18.59
C GLU A 37 -1.68 11.12 -19.94
N SER A 38 -0.76 12.09 -20.07
CA SER A 38 0.07 12.25 -21.25
C SER A 38 1.08 11.11 -21.46
N LEU A 39 1.61 10.53 -20.39
CA LEU A 39 2.49 9.36 -20.44
C LEU A 39 1.69 8.10 -20.82
N TRP A 40 0.46 7.95 -20.32
CA TRP A 40 -0.45 6.87 -20.68
C TRP A 40 -0.78 6.90 -22.18
N GLN A 41 -1.01 8.08 -22.74
CA GLN A 41 -1.17 8.23 -24.19
C GLN A 41 0.09 7.80 -24.96
N LEU A 42 1.30 8.06 -24.44
CA LEU A 42 2.53 7.59 -25.09
C LEU A 42 2.66 6.07 -25.01
N PHE A 43 2.21 5.48 -23.91
CA PHE A 43 2.14 4.03 -23.71
C PHE A 43 1.18 3.35 -24.68
N GLU A 44 -0.05 3.84 -24.80
CA GLU A 44 -1.05 3.36 -25.77
C GLU A 44 -0.56 3.47 -27.23
N ASN A 45 0.31 4.43 -27.52
CA ASN A 45 0.92 4.63 -28.83
C ASN A 45 2.27 3.91 -29.00
N GLU A 46 2.63 3.00 -28.10
CA GLU A 46 3.87 2.19 -28.12
C GLU A 46 5.17 3.02 -28.15
N LYS A 47 5.14 4.24 -27.59
CA LYS A 47 6.31 5.15 -27.53
C LYS A 47 7.06 5.08 -26.20
N LEU A 48 6.43 4.51 -25.19
CA LEU A 48 6.92 4.34 -23.82
C LEU A 48 6.37 3.01 -23.31
N SER A 49 7.14 2.20 -22.61
CA SER A 49 6.61 1.04 -21.87
C SER A 49 6.34 1.44 -20.43
N LEU A 50 5.11 1.25 -19.95
CA LEU A 50 4.77 1.40 -18.53
C LEU A 50 4.78 0.03 -17.88
N VAL A 51 5.64 -0.13 -16.88
CA VAL A 51 5.93 -1.44 -16.28
C VAL A 51 5.68 -1.45 -14.78
N THR A 52 5.40 -2.61 -14.21
CA THR A 52 5.32 -2.78 -12.75
C THR A 52 5.74 -4.17 -12.28
N SER A 53 5.91 -4.32 -10.97
CA SER A 53 6.11 -5.61 -10.31
C SER A 53 4.79 -6.08 -9.70
N VAL A 54 4.39 -7.32 -10.00
CA VAL A 54 3.16 -7.91 -9.46
C VAL A 54 3.23 -7.97 -7.94
N ASP A 55 4.29 -8.57 -7.39
CA ASP A 55 4.42 -8.82 -5.95
C ASP A 55 4.33 -7.52 -5.13
N GLU A 56 4.97 -6.45 -5.62
CA GLU A 56 4.96 -5.16 -4.95
C GLU A 56 3.62 -4.44 -5.11
N MET A 57 3.04 -4.42 -6.30
CA MET A 57 1.73 -3.80 -6.52
C MET A 57 0.61 -4.52 -5.75
N GLU A 58 0.68 -5.85 -5.68
CA GLU A 58 -0.31 -6.62 -4.93
C GLU A 58 -0.26 -6.32 -3.43
N LEU A 59 0.95 -6.16 -2.88
CA LEU A 59 1.12 -5.74 -1.50
C LEU A 59 0.60 -4.31 -1.28
N ASP A 60 0.84 -3.39 -2.22
CA ASP A 60 0.27 -2.04 -2.14
C ASP A 60 -1.25 -2.06 -2.14
N PHE A 61 -1.89 -2.83 -3.03
CA PHE A 61 -3.34 -3.02 -3.02
C PHE A 61 -3.85 -3.53 -1.68
N VAL A 62 -3.17 -4.54 -1.13
CA VAL A 62 -3.49 -5.05 0.20
C VAL A 62 -3.36 -3.96 1.26
N ILE A 63 -2.31 -3.13 1.26
CA ILE A 63 -2.11 -2.08 2.25
C ILE A 63 -3.14 -0.96 2.08
N HIS A 64 -3.22 -0.36 0.89
CA HIS A 64 -4.01 0.83 0.61
C HIS A 64 -5.52 0.56 0.69
N MET A 65 -6.00 -0.55 0.13
CA MET A 65 -7.44 -0.85 0.21
C MET A 65 -7.87 -1.22 1.63
N ASN A 66 -7.01 -1.90 2.41
CA ASN A 66 -7.29 -2.07 3.84
C ASN A 66 -7.25 -0.74 4.59
N ASN A 67 -6.37 0.20 4.26
CA ASN A 67 -6.44 1.55 4.84
C ASN A 67 -7.74 2.29 4.45
N GLY A 68 -8.37 1.93 3.33
CA GLY A 68 -9.69 2.41 2.93
C GLY A 68 -10.88 1.68 3.57
N GLY A 69 -10.65 0.70 4.45
CA GLY A 69 -11.70 -0.07 5.13
C GLY A 69 -12.11 -1.37 4.43
N LEU A 70 -11.66 -1.61 3.19
CA LEU A 70 -11.90 -2.86 2.47
C LEU A 70 -11.07 -4.00 3.06
N CYS A 71 -11.63 -5.19 3.25
CA CYS A 71 -10.85 -6.32 3.72
C CYS A 71 -10.24 -7.12 2.57
N VAL A 72 -8.95 -6.89 2.27
CA VAL A 72 -8.19 -7.64 1.26
C VAL A 72 -7.14 -8.53 1.93
N THR A 73 -7.13 -9.84 1.63
CA THR A 73 -6.12 -10.81 2.11
C THR A 73 -5.06 -11.12 1.06
N ASP A 74 -5.49 -11.16 -0.19
CA ASP A 74 -4.78 -11.46 -1.43
C ASP A 74 -5.53 -10.75 -2.57
N THR A 75 -4.84 -10.56 -3.69
CA THR A 75 -5.30 -9.76 -4.83
C THR A 75 -6.01 -10.56 -5.91
N PHE A 76 -5.92 -11.89 -5.89
CA PHE A 76 -6.62 -12.78 -6.84
C PHE A 76 -8.13 -12.59 -6.83
N GLN A 77 -8.68 -12.06 -5.74
CA GLN A 77 -10.11 -11.81 -5.55
C GLN A 77 -10.41 -10.33 -5.27
N ILE A 78 -9.56 -9.40 -5.72
CA ILE A 78 -9.70 -7.98 -5.38
C ILE A 78 -11.06 -7.41 -5.82
N THR A 79 -11.51 -7.74 -7.04
CA THR A 79 -12.81 -7.30 -7.57
C THR A 79 -13.98 -7.93 -6.80
N ASP A 80 -13.89 -9.22 -6.44
CA ASP A 80 -14.89 -9.90 -5.61
C ASP A 80 -14.99 -9.29 -4.19
N ASN A 81 -13.84 -8.88 -3.63
CA ASN A 81 -13.77 -8.20 -2.35
C ASN A 81 -14.46 -6.84 -2.43
N ILE A 82 -14.20 -6.05 -3.49
CA ILE A 82 -14.89 -4.78 -3.76
C ILE A 82 -16.40 -4.99 -3.87
N ASP A 83 -16.85 -5.97 -4.68
CA ASP A 83 -18.27 -6.30 -4.86
C ASP A 83 -18.95 -6.72 -3.55
N THR A 84 -18.22 -7.42 -2.68
CA THR A 84 -18.71 -7.82 -1.37
C THR A 84 -18.82 -6.63 -0.42
N PHE A 85 -17.85 -5.71 -0.45
CA PHE A 85 -17.87 -4.49 0.36
C PHE A 85 -18.97 -3.52 -0.10
N GLU A 86 -19.19 -3.35 -1.41
CA GLU A 86 -20.21 -2.44 -1.94
C GLU A 86 -21.65 -2.87 -1.57
N LYS A 87 -21.86 -4.15 -1.24
CA LYS A 87 -23.15 -4.65 -0.73
C LYS A 87 -23.44 -4.17 0.70
N TRP A 88 -22.42 -3.74 1.43
CA TRP A 88 -22.57 -3.21 2.78
C TRP A 88 -23.17 -1.78 2.74
N PRO A 89 -24.27 -1.48 3.46
CA PRO A 89 -24.98 -0.20 3.32
C PRO A 89 -24.16 1.06 3.65
N GLU A 90 -23.11 0.92 4.45
CA GLU A 90 -22.25 2.04 4.87
C GLU A 90 -21.04 2.23 3.94
N SER A 91 -20.90 1.38 2.91
CA SER A 91 -19.84 1.54 1.90
C SER A 91 -20.00 2.84 1.11
N ASP A 92 -18.87 3.44 0.74
CA ASP A 92 -18.85 4.56 -0.18
C ASP A 92 -18.62 4.06 -1.61
N ARG A 93 -19.58 4.32 -2.48
CA ARG A 93 -19.48 3.90 -3.88
C ARG A 93 -18.38 4.63 -4.63
N LEU A 94 -18.03 5.85 -4.22
CA LEU A 94 -16.91 6.59 -4.80
C LEU A 94 -15.59 5.88 -4.53
N ASP A 95 -15.37 5.41 -3.29
CA ASP A 95 -14.18 4.62 -2.95
C ASP A 95 -14.11 3.33 -3.80
N THR A 96 -15.23 2.60 -3.89
CA THR A 96 -15.25 1.34 -4.66
C THR A 96 -15.05 1.56 -6.16
N ALA A 97 -15.60 2.63 -6.72
CA ALA A 97 -15.39 2.99 -8.12
C ALA A 97 -13.93 3.39 -8.38
N HIS A 98 -13.35 4.16 -7.45
CA HIS A 98 -11.94 4.54 -7.51
C HIS A 98 -11.01 3.32 -7.45
N TRP A 99 -11.24 2.38 -6.52
CA TRP A 99 -10.45 1.14 -6.46
C TRP A 99 -10.58 0.28 -7.72
N ARG A 100 -11.78 0.18 -8.31
CA ARG A 100 -11.94 -0.51 -9.61
C ARG A 100 -11.14 0.17 -10.71
N SER A 101 -11.18 1.49 -10.79
CA SER A 101 -10.37 2.23 -11.76
C SER A 101 -8.87 1.99 -11.57
N ILE A 102 -8.38 1.87 -10.34
CA ILE A 102 -6.97 1.52 -10.08
C ILE A 102 -6.65 0.11 -10.60
N VAL A 103 -7.51 -0.87 -10.34
CA VAL A 103 -7.35 -2.25 -10.83
C VAL A 103 -7.37 -2.29 -12.36
N ASP A 104 -8.30 -1.60 -13.00
CA ASP A 104 -8.40 -1.51 -14.46
C ASP A 104 -7.16 -0.86 -15.10
N LEU A 105 -6.53 0.10 -14.43
CA LEU A 105 -5.27 0.71 -14.87
C LEU A 105 -4.08 -0.24 -14.68
N TYR A 106 -4.05 -0.98 -13.57
CA TYR A 106 -3.01 -1.99 -13.33
C TYR A 106 -3.04 -3.10 -14.38
N ASP A 107 -4.22 -3.58 -14.76
CA ASP A 107 -4.39 -4.63 -15.78
C ASP A 107 -3.86 -4.23 -17.17
N GLN A 108 -3.61 -2.93 -17.41
CA GLN A 108 -3.02 -2.42 -18.65
C GLN A 108 -1.49 -2.46 -18.65
N LEU A 109 -0.84 -2.54 -17.49
CA LEU A 109 0.61 -2.41 -17.37
C LEU A 109 1.36 -3.65 -17.86
N GLU A 110 2.58 -3.43 -18.37
CA GLU A 110 3.52 -4.51 -18.66
C GLU A 110 4.13 -5.05 -17.36
N ILE A 111 4.20 -6.37 -17.21
CA ILE A 111 4.78 -7.01 -16.02
C ILE A 111 6.26 -7.31 -16.24
N ILE A 112 7.13 -6.77 -15.38
CA ILE A 112 8.59 -6.98 -15.44
C ILE A 112 9.10 -7.99 -14.41
N SER A 113 8.30 -8.32 -13.39
CA SER A 113 8.57 -9.37 -12.41
C SER A 113 7.24 -9.82 -11.78
N GLY A 114 7.07 -11.12 -11.56
CA GLY A 114 5.91 -11.66 -10.86
C GLY A 114 6.22 -12.95 -10.11
N HIS A 115 5.19 -13.61 -9.59
CA HIS A 115 5.21 -14.74 -8.63
C HIS A 115 6.24 -15.87 -8.86
N GLU A 116 6.76 -16.06 -10.07
CA GLU A 116 7.77 -17.09 -10.40
C GLU A 116 9.22 -16.57 -10.33
N ASP A 117 9.40 -15.25 -10.48
CA ASP A 117 10.68 -14.58 -10.30
C ASP A 117 10.76 -14.17 -8.83
N MET A 118 11.54 -14.88 -8.02
CA MET A 118 11.92 -14.34 -6.72
C MET A 118 12.58 -12.97 -6.98
N VAL A 119 11.89 -11.86 -6.70
CA VAL A 119 12.40 -10.49 -6.75
C VAL A 119 11.96 -9.75 -5.48
N GLY A 120 12.79 -8.85 -4.94
CA GLY A 120 12.52 -8.10 -3.70
C GLY A 120 13.48 -8.37 -2.55
N GLU A 121 13.10 -8.01 -1.30
CA GLU A 121 13.91 -8.20 -0.08
C GLU A 121 14.40 -9.66 0.06
N HIS A 122 13.59 -10.62 -0.39
CA HIS A 122 13.89 -12.05 -0.27
C HIS A 122 14.77 -12.61 -1.39
N ALA A 123 14.86 -11.93 -2.52
CA ALA A 123 15.64 -12.36 -3.68
C ALA A 123 17.01 -11.70 -3.79
N HIS A 124 17.04 -10.39 -3.51
CA HIS A 124 18.25 -9.58 -3.51
C HIS A 124 18.39 -8.80 -2.19
N PRO A 125 18.51 -9.50 -1.05
CA PRO A 125 18.57 -8.87 0.28
C PRO A 125 19.66 -7.81 0.39
N ARG A 126 20.82 -8.04 -0.26
CA ARG A 126 21.92 -7.06 -0.28
C ARG A 126 21.60 -5.79 -1.05
N LEU A 127 20.89 -5.89 -2.17
CA LEU A 127 20.48 -4.71 -2.93
C LEU A 127 19.50 -3.90 -2.10
N TYR A 128 18.47 -4.56 -1.55
CA TYR A 128 17.50 -3.92 -0.69
C TYR A 128 18.17 -3.23 0.51
N GLU A 129 19.08 -3.91 1.21
CA GLU A 129 19.85 -3.34 2.32
C GLU A 129 20.65 -2.08 1.90
N HIS A 130 21.27 -2.10 0.72
CA HIS A 130 22.00 -0.95 0.19
C HIS A 130 21.08 0.21 -0.17
N VAL A 131 19.97 -0.05 -0.87
CA VAL A 131 18.96 0.97 -1.17
C VAL A 131 18.39 1.53 0.13
N ALA A 132 18.05 0.67 1.11
CA ALA A 132 17.55 1.10 2.41
C ALA A 132 18.57 1.92 3.22
N SER A 133 19.85 1.56 3.18
CA SER A 133 20.93 2.31 3.84
C SER A 133 21.11 3.72 3.23
N VAL A 134 20.92 3.82 1.92
CA VAL A 134 21.08 5.09 1.19
C VAL A 134 19.81 5.92 1.25
N MET A 135 18.63 5.32 1.12
CA MET A 135 17.34 6.01 1.06
C MET A 135 16.65 6.15 2.41
N GLY A 136 17.07 5.40 3.42
CA GLY A 136 16.59 5.52 4.79
C GLY A 136 16.97 6.86 5.43
N ASN A 137 16.27 7.24 6.50
CA ASN A 137 16.53 8.45 7.28
C ASN A 137 17.63 8.25 8.34
N GLY A 138 18.61 7.37 8.08
CA GLY A 138 19.63 6.93 9.05
C GLY A 138 19.34 5.53 9.59
N PRO A 139 20.16 5.01 10.51
CA PRO A 139 19.84 3.77 11.18
C PRO A 139 18.45 3.93 11.79
N LYS A 140 17.54 3.02 11.45
CA LYS A 140 16.37 2.78 12.28
C LYS A 140 16.95 2.60 13.68
N THR A 141 16.81 3.58 14.58
CA THR A 141 16.58 3.20 15.98
C THR A 141 15.54 2.11 15.83
N PRO A 142 15.78 0.86 16.29
CA PRO A 142 14.71 -0.11 16.28
C PRO A 142 13.53 0.66 16.87
N ALA A 143 12.51 0.93 16.06
CA ALA A 143 11.24 1.33 16.64
C ALA A 143 11.07 0.30 17.73
N ASP A 144 10.96 0.76 18.97
CA ASP A 144 11.23 -0.01 20.18
C ASP A 144 10.15 -1.12 20.28
N HIS A 145 10.30 -2.12 19.41
CA HIS A 145 9.55 -3.34 19.25
C HIS A 145 10.24 -4.40 20.14
N SER A 146 11.36 -4.05 20.76
CA SER A 146 12.06 -4.77 21.82
C SER A 146 11.33 -4.62 23.17
N GLY A 147 10.09 -5.08 23.23
CA GLY A 147 9.37 -5.29 24.48
C GLY A 147 8.00 -5.90 24.22
N PRO A 148 7.47 -6.76 25.12
CA PRO A 148 6.12 -7.34 24.97
C PRO A 148 4.98 -6.30 24.98
N TYR A 149 5.30 -5.00 25.09
CA TYR A 149 4.39 -3.86 25.18
C TYR A 149 4.96 -2.59 24.47
N GLY A 150 5.72 -2.75 23.38
CA GLY A 150 6.37 -1.64 22.65
C GLY A 150 5.40 -0.61 22.05
N GLY A 151 5.34 0.58 22.67
CA GLY A 151 4.76 1.83 22.18
C GLY A 151 3.34 1.73 21.62
N HIS A 152 2.32 1.90 22.47
CA HIS A 152 0.93 2.03 22.01
C HIS A 152 0.72 3.39 21.35
N ASP A 153 0.90 3.46 20.03
CA ASP A 153 0.21 4.48 19.25
C ASP A 153 -1.31 4.36 19.50
N LEU A 154 -2.02 5.50 19.40
CA LEU A 154 -3.45 5.61 19.72
C LEU A 154 -4.29 4.59 18.94
N GLU A 155 -3.92 4.35 17.69
CA GLU A 155 -4.55 3.36 16.81
C GLU A 155 -4.47 1.93 17.39
N THR A 156 -3.28 1.50 17.83
CA THR A 156 -3.10 0.19 18.47
C THR A 156 -3.92 0.06 19.76
N ALA A 157 -4.06 1.14 20.53
CA ALA A 157 -4.90 1.15 21.73
C ALA A 157 -6.39 0.96 21.39
N ILE A 158 -6.90 1.69 20.40
CA ILE A 158 -8.27 1.55 19.89
C ILE A 158 -8.52 0.12 19.40
N LEU A 159 -7.61 -0.43 18.59
CA LEU A 159 -7.74 -1.79 18.05
C LEU A 159 -7.70 -2.87 19.14
N ARG A 160 -6.90 -2.69 20.19
CA ARG A 160 -6.90 -3.58 21.36
C ARG A 160 -8.25 -3.59 22.06
N ASP A 161 -8.83 -2.42 22.31
CA ASP A 161 -10.15 -2.29 22.93
C ASP A 161 -11.25 -2.89 22.04
N CYS A 162 -11.15 -2.72 20.72
CA CYS A 162 -12.05 -3.37 19.76
C CYS A 162 -11.93 -4.90 19.84
N ALA A 163 -10.70 -5.44 19.83
CA ALA A 163 -10.44 -6.88 19.91
C ALA A 163 -11.01 -7.49 21.20
N ALA A 164 -10.85 -6.78 22.33
CA ALA A 164 -11.41 -7.19 23.62
C ALA A 164 -12.95 -7.17 23.60
N ALA A 165 -13.56 -6.25 22.85
CA ALA A 165 -15.01 -6.08 22.76
C ALA A 165 -15.69 -7.01 21.74
N LEU A 166 -14.96 -7.79 20.93
CA LEU A 166 -15.55 -8.65 19.88
C LEU A 166 -16.64 -9.59 20.39
N HIS A 167 -16.47 -10.13 21.61
CA HIS A 167 -17.43 -11.05 22.25
C HIS A 167 -18.80 -10.42 22.56
N THR A 168 -18.91 -9.09 22.53
CA THR A 168 -20.16 -8.36 22.78
C THR A 168 -21.03 -8.23 21.53
N VAL A 169 -20.44 -8.46 20.35
CA VAL A 169 -21.10 -8.29 19.04
C VAL A 169 -21.17 -9.62 18.27
N TYR A 170 -20.17 -10.47 18.39
CA TYR A 170 -20.10 -11.75 17.70
C TYR A 170 -20.67 -12.90 18.54
N ASP A 171 -21.60 -13.66 17.96
CA ASP A 171 -21.90 -15.00 18.46
C ASP A 171 -20.87 -16.03 17.96
N ILE A 172 -20.84 -17.20 18.59
CA ILE A 172 -19.85 -18.24 18.30
C ILE A 172 -19.99 -18.83 16.89
N LYS A 173 -21.19 -18.84 16.30
CA LYS A 173 -21.42 -19.38 14.95
C LYS A 173 -20.88 -18.41 13.91
N VAL A 174 -21.15 -17.12 14.06
CA VAL A 174 -20.66 -16.06 13.17
C VAL A 174 -19.15 -15.86 13.33
N TRP A 175 -18.62 -16.04 14.55
CA TRP A 175 -17.18 -16.03 14.79
C TRP A 175 -16.47 -17.17 14.06
N ALA A 176 -17.02 -18.38 14.11
CA ALA A 176 -16.47 -19.55 13.43
C ALA A 176 -16.60 -19.51 11.89
N ASP A 177 -17.41 -18.60 11.34
CA ASP A 177 -17.51 -18.41 9.89
C ASP A 177 -16.27 -17.67 9.35
N MET A 178 -15.40 -18.45 8.71
CA MET A 178 -14.18 -17.98 8.06
C MET A 178 -14.39 -17.44 6.64
N LYS A 179 -15.57 -17.63 6.05
CA LYS A 179 -15.82 -17.35 4.63
C LYS A 179 -16.25 -15.91 4.36
N HIS A 180 -16.98 -15.31 5.31
CA HIS A 180 -17.58 -13.99 5.11
C HIS A 180 -16.99 -12.94 6.04
N ILE A 181 -16.72 -11.76 5.46
CA ILE A 181 -16.37 -10.57 6.22
C ILE A 181 -17.65 -9.94 6.74
N GLN A 182 -17.70 -9.72 8.06
CA GLN A 182 -18.88 -9.19 8.75
C GLN A 182 -18.70 -7.69 8.99
N TYR A 183 -18.75 -6.89 7.91
CA TYR A 183 -18.50 -5.44 7.98
C TYR A 183 -19.42 -4.71 8.96
N ASP A 184 -20.72 -5.06 8.99
CA ASP A 184 -21.68 -4.51 9.95
C ASP A 184 -21.26 -4.74 11.42
N LEU A 185 -20.79 -5.95 11.72
CA LEU A 185 -20.37 -6.31 13.09
C LEU A 185 -19.05 -5.63 13.45
N ASN A 186 -18.09 -5.61 12.53
CA ASN A 186 -16.81 -4.92 12.75
C ASN A 186 -17.03 -3.42 12.96
N TRP A 187 -17.87 -2.80 12.13
CA TRP A 187 -18.22 -1.40 12.28
C TRP A 187 -18.96 -1.11 13.58
N LEU A 188 -19.87 -2.00 14.01
CA LEU A 188 -20.57 -1.86 15.28
C LEU A 188 -19.60 -1.90 16.49
N VAL A 189 -18.61 -2.80 16.47
CA VAL A 189 -17.56 -2.83 17.49
C VAL A 189 -16.79 -1.51 17.52
N LEU A 190 -16.36 -1.02 16.36
CA LEU A 190 -15.61 0.23 16.26
C LEU A 190 -16.44 1.44 16.72
N LYS A 191 -17.71 1.53 16.30
CA LYS A 191 -18.69 2.54 16.75
C LYS A 191 -18.82 2.60 18.26
N ASN A 192 -18.79 1.45 18.94
CA ASN A 192 -18.91 1.37 20.38
C ASN A 192 -17.62 1.75 21.13
N VAL A 193 -16.45 1.62 20.49
CA VAL A 193 -15.14 1.87 21.12
C VAL A 193 -14.66 3.30 20.90
N LEU A 194 -14.82 3.86 19.69
CA LEU A 194 -14.31 5.20 19.32
C LEU A 194 -14.68 6.33 20.30
N PRO A 195 -15.90 6.40 20.88
CA PRO A 195 -16.24 7.45 21.83
C PRO A 195 -15.36 7.50 23.08
N LYS A 196 -14.76 6.37 23.50
CA LYS A 196 -13.83 6.31 24.63
C LYS A 196 -12.53 7.08 24.38
N TYR A 197 -12.19 7.27 23.11
CA TYR A 197 -10.98 7.94 22.64
C TYR A 197 -11.26 9.31 22.04
N HIS A 198 -12.45 9.87 22.29
CA HIS A 198 -12.89 11.16 21.75
C HIS A 198 -12.92 11.23 20.21
N HIS A 199 -13.09 10.08 19.55
CA HIS A 199 -13.30 9.99 18.11
C HIS A 199 -14.78 9.80 17.78
N HIS A 200 -15.23 10.43 16.70
CA HIS A 200 -16.58 10.22 16.18
C HIS A 200 -16.56 9.12 15.12
N PRO A 201 -17.44 8.11 15.22
CA PRO A 201 -17.48 7.03 14.24
C PRO A 201 -18.25 7.47 12.99
N ASP A 202 -17.58 8.22 12.14
CA ASP A 202 -18.12 8.68 10.85
C ASP A 202 -17.26 8.16 9.70
N LEU A 203 -17.91 7.50 8.74
CA LEU A 203 -17.26 7.02 7.52
C LEU A 203 -17.33 8.05 6.39
N LYS A 204 -17.97 9.21 6.63
CA LYS A 204 -18.11 10.32 5.70
C LYS A 204 -17.56 11.60 6.33
N GLY A 205 -17.17 12.56 5.49
CA GLY A 205 -16.71 13.87 5.95
C GLY A 205 -15.27 13.88 6.51
N PRO A 206 -14.88 14.93 7.26
CA PRO A 206 -13.46 15.22 7.52
C PRO A 206 -12.68 14.18 8.35
N GLN A 207 -13.36 13.28 9.05
CA GLN A 207 -12.75 12.22 9.88
C GLN A 207 -12.87 10.82 9.25
N SER A 208 -13.41 10.74 8.01
CA SER A 208 -13.67 9.47 7.33
C SER A 208 -12.42 8.62 7.21
N GLU A 209 -11.30 9.21 6.79
CA GLU A 209 -10.07 8.48 6.49
C GLU A 209 -9.52 7.74 7.71
N ALA A 210 -9.50 8.39 8.87
CA ALA A 210 -9.06 7.75 10.11
C ALA A 210 -10.00 6.60 10.52
N CYS A 211 -11.31 6.77 10.35
CA CYS A 211 -12.30 5.73 10.68
C CYS A 211 -12.25 4.55 9.70
N LYS A 212 -12.11 4.81 8.39
CA LYS A 212 -11.93 3.80 7.34
C LYS A 212 -10.67 2.98 7.60
N ARG A 213 -9.56 3.64 7.93
CA ARG A 213 -8.31 2.98 8.31
C ARG A 213 -8.48 2.06 9.51
N LEU A 214 -9.09 2.56 10.59
CA LEU A 214 -9.35 1.76 11.78
C LEU A 214 -10.28 0.58 11.49
N LEU A 215 -11.31 0.77 10.65
CA LEU A 215 -12.22 -0.30 10.24
C LEU A 215 -11.46 -1.40 9.48
N GLY A 216 -10.62 -1.03 8.51
CA GLY A 216 -9.87 -2.01 7.74
C GLY A 216 -8.84 -2.76 8.58
N LEU A 217 -8.13 -2.08 9.47
CA LEU A 217 -7.26 -2.72 10.44
C LEU A 217 -8.05 -3.66 11.38
N LEU A 218 -9.24 -3.25 11.84
CA LEU A 218 -10.11 -4.12 12.64
C LEU A 218 -10.58 -5.35 11.85
N ASN A 219 -10.89 -5.21 10.56
CA ASN A 219 -11.21 -6.35 9.70
C ASN A 219 -10.03 -7.35 9.66
N ARG A 220 -8.79 -6.87 9.65
CA ARG A 220 -7.58 -7.72 9.76
C ARG A 220 -7.47 -8.39 11.13
N VAL A 221 -7.67 -7.65 12.21
CA VAL A 221 -7.66 -8.18 13.58
C VAL A 221 -8.69 -9.31 13.73
N VAL A 222 -9.91 -9.11 13.24
CA VAL A 222 -10.99 -10.10 13.27
C VAL A 222 -10.61 -11.33 12.45
N ASN A 223 -10.15 -11.16 11.21
CA ASN A 223 -9.79 -12.29 10.35
C ASN A 223 -8.65 -13.14 10.93
N ILE A 224 -7.59 -12.50 11.42
CA ILE A 224 -6.48 -13.21 12.07
C ILE A 224 -6.97 -13.85 13.37
N GLY A 225 -7.79 -13.15 14.15
CA GLY A 225 -8.43 -13.65 15.36
C GLY A 225 -9.22 -14.92 15.11
N LYS A 226 -10.14 -14.92 14.14
CA LYS A 226 -10.93 -16.10 13.76
C LYS A 226 -10.04 -17.27 13.31
N LYS A 227 -8.99 -17.01 12.52
CA LYS A 227 -8.03 -18.04 12.06
C LYS A 227 -7.24 -18.68 13.19
N SER A 228 -6.85 -17.87 14.18
CA SER A 228 -5.90 -18.28 15.23
C SER A 228 -6.56 -18.69 16.54
N CYS A 229 -7.80 -18.26 16.80
CA CYS A 229 -8.57 -18.60 17.98
C CYS A 229 -10.06 -18.78 17.65
N PRO A 230 -10.62 -20.01 17.72
CA PRO A 230 -12.02 -20.26 17.41
C PRO A 230 -12.99 -19.86 18.53
N ARG A 231 -12.50 -19.23 19.62
CA ARG A 231 -13.30 -18.89 20.80
C ARG A 231 -13.22 -17.39 21.12
N LEU A 232 -14.31 -16.88 21.67
CA LEU A 232 -14.40 -15.54 22.27
C LEU A 232 -14.75 -15.69 23.77
N PRO A 233 -14.34 -14.75 24.65
CA PRO A 233 -13.46 -13.60 24.35
C PRO A 233 -12.03 -14.03 24.04
N LEU A 234 -11.30 -13.19 23.30
CA LEU A 234 -9.87 -13.38 23.07
C LEU A 234 -9.09 -13.08 24.35
N GLU A 235 -8.09 -13.91 24.67
CA GLU A 235 -7.17 -13.63 25.77
C GLU A 235 -6.27 -12.44 25.42
N ASP A 236 -5.94 -11.59 26.40
CA ASP A 236 -5.14 -10.37 26.19
C ASP A 236 -3.80 -10.64 25.50
N ARG A 237 -3.12 -11.73 25.88
CA ARG A 237 -1.87 -12.17 25.23
C ARG A 237 -2.07 -12.48 23.75
N HIS A 238 -3.21 -13.07 23.39
CA HIS A 238 -3.54 -13.41 22.01
C HIS A 238 -3.91 -12.15 21.20
N ILE A 239 -4.59 -11.19 21.82
CA ILE A 239 -4.82 -9.87 21.23
C ILE A 239 -3.48 -9.19 20.90
N GLY A 240 -2.53 -9.19 21.83
CA GLY A 240 -1.18 -8.68 21.60
C GLY A 240 -0.52 -9.30 20.36
N PHE A 241 -0.52 -10.64 20.27
CA PHE A 241 0.01 -11.37 19.11
C PHE A 241 -0.66 -10.97 17.78
N ILE A 242 -1.98 -10.83 17.76
CA ILE A 242 -2.71 -10.41 16.54
C ILE A 242 -2.31 -8.99 16.12
N LEU A 243 -2.25 -8.06 17.08
CA LEU A 243 -1.90 -6.67 16.81
C LEU A 243 -0.47 -6.54 16.28
N ASP A 244 0.48 -7.33 16.78
CA ASP A 244 1.86 -7.33 16.27
C ASP A 244 1.92 -7.75 14.80
N ILE A 245 1.15 -8.77 14.40
CA ILE A 245 1.03 -9.18 12.99
C ILE A 245 0.42 -8.06 12.15
N VAL A 246 -0.66 -7.44 12.64
CA VAL A 246 -1.35 -6.37 11.91
C VAL A 246 -0.42 -5.18 11.70
N ARG A 247 0.28 -4.73 12.75
CA ARG A 247 1.22 -3.60 12.66
C ARG A 247 2.35 -3.90 11.67
N LYS A 248 2.98 -5.07 11.78
CA LYS A 248 4.10 -5.44 10.92
C LYS A 248 3.72 -5.48 9.43
N LYS A 249 2.49 -5.88 9.11
CA LYS A 249 2.05 -6.07 7.72
C LYS A 249 1.35 -4.86 7.11
N TYR A 250 0.55 -4.13 7.89
CA TYR A 250 -0.36 -3.10 7.36
C TYR A 250 -0.01 -1.67 7.80
N CYS A 251 0.91 -1.50 8.75
CA CYS A 251 1.36 -0.19 9.24
C CYS A 251 2.84 0.06 8.87
N GLN A 252 3.25 -0.39 7.69
CA GLN A 252 4.61 -0.13 7.18
C GLN A 252 4.80 1.36 6.88
N GLU A 253 6.02 1.85 7.04
CA GLU A 253 6.33 3.23 6.68
C GLU A 253 6.34 3.37 5.15
N GLU A 254 5.78 4.46 4.64
CA GLU A 254 5.73 4.75 3.20
C GLU A 254 7.12 4.66 2.53
N ILE A 255 8.18 5.11 3.21
CA ILE A 255 9.55 5.02 2.69
C ILE A 255 10.01 3.57 2.47
N GLU A 256 9.52 2.61 3.25
CA GLU A 256 9.86 1.19 3.08
C GLU A 256 9.29 0.63 1.78
N ARG A 257 8.07 1.05 1.40
CA ARG A 257 7.45 0.71 0.12
C ARG A 257 8.24 1.31 -1.04
N HIS A 258 8.56 2.61 -0.98
CA HIS A 258 9.40 3.28 -1.99
C HIS A 258 10.76 2.59 -2.19
N ILE A 259 11.41 2.17 -1.10
CA ILE A 259 12.67 1.40 -1.16
C ILE A 259 12.49 0.07 -1.91
N SER A 260 11.37 -0.63 -1.68
CA SER A 260 11.09 -1.90 -2.37
C SER A 260 10.90 -1.69 -3.87
N HIS A 261 10.06 -0.73 -4.28
CA HIS A 261 9.84 -0.43 -5.70
C HIS A 261 11.13 0.01 -6.42
N ILE A 262 11.93 0.89 -5.80
CA ILE A 262 13.23 1.30 -6.34
C ILE A 262 14.15 0.09 -6.52
N SER A 263 14.18 -0.82 -5.54
CA SER A 263 14.99 -2.05 -5.63
C SER A 263 14.54 -2.92 -6.80
N HIS A 264 13.23 -3.10 -7.01
CA HIS A 264 12.69 -3.84 -8.15
C HIS A 264 13.01 -3.18 -9.49
N ALA A 265 12.88 -1.85 -9.58
CA ALA A 265 13.20 -1.09 -10.77
C ALA A 265 14.70 -1.22 -11.15
N LEU A 266 15.59 -1.26 -10.16
CA LEU A 266 17.03 -1.48 -10.36
C LEU A 266 17.32 -2.88 -10.89
N VAL A 267 16.80 -3.94 -10.26
CA VAL A 267 17.01 -5.34 -10.70
C VAL A 267 16.52 -5.54 -12.13
N SER A 268 15.38 -4.92 -12.45
CA SER A 268 14.73 -5.07 -13.76
C SER A 268 15.28 -4.12 -14.83
N ASN A 269 16.35 -3.36 -14.51
CA ASN A 269 17.01 -2.42 -15.41
C ASN A 269 16.01 -1.45 -16.08
N VAL A 270 15.12 -0.87 -15.25
CA VAL A 270 14.16 0.14 -15.67
C VAL A 270 14.86 1.50 -15.78
N ASP A 271 14.44 2.31 -16.75
CA ASP A 271 15.05 3.60 -17.05
C ASP A 271 14.57 4.68 -16.08
N TYR A 272 13.26 4.69 -15.78
CA TYR A 272 12.62 5.69 -14.92
C TYR A 272 11.73 5.03 -13.86
N HIS A 273 11.80 5.44 -12.59
CA HIS A 273 10.79 5.15 -11.58
C HIS A 273 9.97 6.42 -11.34
N LEU A 274 8.68 6.35 -11.68
CA LEU A 274 7.77 7.48 -11.51
C LEU A 274 7.40 7.62 -10.04
N THR A 275 7.45 8.85 -9.53
CA THR A 275 6.96 9.18 -8.18
C THR A 275 6.22 10.52 -8.20
N ILE A 276 5.30 10.71 -7.26
CA ILE A 276 4.67 12.01 -6.99
C ILE A 276 5.32 12.72 -5.79
N ASP A 277 6.29 12.10 -5.12
CA ASP A 277 7.06 12.71 -4.04
C ASP A 277 8.35 13.34 -4.60
N ALA A 278 8.33 14.67 -4.75
CA ALA A 278 9.49 15.43 -5.18
C ALA A 278 10.71 15.24 -4.26
N LYS A 279 10.50 15.04 -2.95
CA LYS A 279 11.60 14.82 -2.00
C LYS A 279 12.23 13.45 -2.20
N LEU A 280 11.45 12.43 -2.57
CA LEU A 280 11.97 11.11 -2.91
C LEU A 280 12.88 11.20 -4.14
N ALA A 281 12.43 11.89 -5.18
CA ALA A 281 13.20 12.10 -6.41
C ALA A 281 14.52 12.84 -6.15
N GLU A 282 14.47 13.97 -5.44
CA GLU A 282 15.66 14.74 -5.04
C GLU A 282 16.63 13.89 -4.21
N LYS A 283 16.12 13.20 -3.18
CA LYS A 283 16.92 12.35 -2.30
C LYS A 283 17.60 11.21 -3.05
N PHE A 284 16.92 10.58 -4.00
CA PHE A 284 17.51 9.53 -4.82
C PHE A 284 18.62 10.10 -5.71
N ALA A 285 18.36 11.23 -6.39
CA ALA A 285 19.34 11.87 -7.26
C ALA A 285 20.62 12.27 -6.52
N GLU A 286 20.49 12.89 -5.33
CA GLU A 286 21.62 13.28 -4.49
C GLU A 286 22.46 12.09 -4.01
N ARG A 287 21.80 10.96 -3.73
CA ARG A 287 22.44 9.80 -3.10
C ARG A 287 22.80 8.68 -4.07
N LYS A 288 22.48 8.83 -5.36
CA LYS A 288 22.74 7.87 -6.44
C LYS A 288 24.21 7.45 -6.51
N ILE A 289 25.15 8.40 -6.44
CA ILE A 289 26.60 8.12 -6.48
C ILE A 289 27.05 7.23 -5.31
N LYS A 290 26.46 7.43 -4.12
CA LYS A 290 26.76 6.58 -2.96
C LYS A 290 26.23 5.16 -3.18
N LEU A 291 25.04 5.02 -3.76
CA LEU A 291 24.46 3.72 -4.10
C LEU A 291 25.32 2.98 -5.15
N GLU A 292 25.76 3.68 -6.20
CA GLU A 292 26.68 3.15 -7.22
C GLU A 292 27.97 2.58 -6.60
N SER A 293 28.56 3.33 -5.66
CA SER A 293 29.75 2.91 -4.93
C SER A 293 29.52 1.65 -4.07
N LEU A 294 28.34 1.52 -3.44
CA LEU A 294 28.00 0.35 -2.63
C LEU A 294 27.72 -0.90 -3.47
N LEU A 295 27.13 -0.73 -4.66
CA LEU A 295 26.84 -1.84 -5.56
C LEU A 295 28.09 -2.33 -6.30
N GLY A 296 29.00 -1.42 -6.68
CA GLY A 296 30.23 -1.78 -7.40
C GLY A 296 30.01 -2.29 -8.82
N GLU A 297 28.78 -2.15 -9.37
CA GLU A 297 28.36 -2.68 -10.67
C GLU A 297 28.39 -1.65 -11.81
N GLY A 298 28.95 -0.46 -11.56
CA GLY A 298 29.02 0.63 -12.53
C GLY A 298 27.91 1.67 -12.34
N PRO A 299 27.72 2.59 -13.32
CA PRO A 299 26.75 3.67 -13.20
C PRO A 299 25.32 3.12 -13.21
N ILE A 300 24.49 3.60 -12.29
CA ILE A 300 23.07 3.24 -12.23
C ILE A 300 22.34 4.03 -13.31
N ARG A 301 21.62 3.34 -14.21
CA ARG A 301 20.83 4.02 -15.24
C ARG A 301 19.55 4.63 -14.68
N LEU A 302 18.88 3.93 -13.76
CA LEU A 302 17.61 4.33 -13.18
C LEU A 302 17.62 5.79 -12.69
N GLU A 303 16.57 6.53 -13.04
CA GLU A 303 16.24 7.82 -12.46
C GLU A 303 14.90 7.73 -11.73
N VAL A 304 14.83 8.24 -10.50
CA VAL A 304 13.55 8.48 -9.82
C VAL A 304 13.09 9.88 -10.18
N ILE A 305 11.91 10.03 -10.75
CA ILE A 305 11.51 11.25 -11.44
C ILE A 305 10.00 11.53 -11.33
N LEU A 306 9.63 12.81 -11.35
CA LEU A 306 8.24 13.24 -11.46
C LEU A 306 7.69 13.00 -12.88
N PRO A 307 6.42 12.58 -13.04
CA PRO A 307 5.76 12.44 -14.35
C PRO A 307 5.92 13.66 -15.26
N SER A 308 5.76 14.87 -14.71
CA SER A 308 5.84 16.13 -15.46
C SER A 308 7.25 16.45 -15.97
N GLU A 309 8.28 15.89 -15.35
CA GLU A 309 9.65 16.01 -15.85
C GLU A 309 9.93 14.99 -16.95
N LEU A 310 9.46 13.75 -16.80
CA LEU A 310 9.63 12.73 -17.84
C LEU A 310 8.94 13.15 -19.14
N ILE A 311 7.69 13.65 -19.06
CA ILE A 311 6.96 14.04 -20.28
C ILE A 311 7.65 15.17 -21.05
N LYS A 312 8.30 16.12 -20.36
CA LYS A 312 9.10 17.19 -20.99
C LYS A 312 10.31 16.65 -21.74
N ARG A 313 10.89 15.53 -21.27
CA ARG A 313 12.02 14.87 -21.94
C ARG A 313 11.58 14.05 -23.15
N LEU A 314 10.37 13.49 -23.10
CA LEU A 314 9.82 12.64 -24.17
C LEU A 314 9.08 13.43 -25.26
N ARG A 315 8.61 14.64 -24.96
CA ARG A 315 8.00 15.57 -25.93
C ARG A 315 8.97 16.72 -26.22
N PRO A 316 9.86 16.61 -27.23
CA PRO A 316 10.70 17.71 -27.67
C PRO A 316 9.92 18.85 -28.34
#